data_AF-A0A2E6G6Y7-F1
#
_entry.id   AF-A0A2E6G6Y7-F1
#
_cell.length_a   1.000
_cell.length_b   1.000
_cell.length_c   1.000
_cell.angle_alpha   90.00
_cell.angle_beta   90.00
_cell.angle_gamma   90.00
#
_symmetry.space_group_name_H-M   'P 1'
#
loop_
_entity.id
_entity.type
_entity.pdbx_description
1 polymer ?
#
loop_
_entity_poly.entity_id
_entity_poly.type
_entity_poly.pdbx_seq_one_letter_code
_entity_poly.pdbx_strand_id
1 'polypeptide(L)'
;MNDDTGPTIYSVDDETKEILTEFLNLIEGLADLQMTDEATDELRLLNRDVGARFGIEFRDIVLESDSDSDGNPRFTVKSYRDKEELADKRPSYLKLVSDNDSKGAPDGASNDDDRVD
;
A
#
# COMPACT_ATOMS: atom_id res chain seq x y z
N MET A 1 27.36 -12.70 12.09
CA MET A 1 26.82 -11.36 11.81
C MET A 1 25.36 -11.61 11.46
N ASN A 2 24.46 -11.29 12.38
CA ASN A 2 23.03 -11.36 12.11
C ASN A 2 22.67 -10.03 11.46
N ASP A 3 22.43 -10.04 10.15
CA ASP A 3 21.78 -8.91 9.48
C ASP A 3 20.33 -8.89 9.95
N ASP A 4 20.11 -8.27 11.10
CA ASP A 4 18.79 -7.87 11.59
C ASP A 4 18.38 -6.60 10.83
N THR A 5 18.27 -6.70 9.51
CA THR A 5 17.74 -5.64 8.64
C THR A 5 16.24 -5.73 8.68
N GLY A 6 15.66 -5.24 9.78
CA GLY A 6 14.24 -4.92 9.85
C GLY A 6 13.83 -4.00 8.67
N PRO A 7 12.54 -3.96 8.33
CA PRO A 7 12.07 -3.18 7.18
C PRO A 7 12.47 -1.71 7.33
N THR A 8 13.03 -1.12 6.26
CA THR A 8 13.36 0.31 6.22
C THR A 8 12.10 1.13 6.40
N ILE A 9 12.09 1.96 7.45
CA ILE A 9 11.01 2.91 7.72
C ILE A 9 11.39 4.27 7.12
N TYR A 10 10.54 4.78 6.25
CA TYR A 10 10.67 6.10 5.65
C TYR A 10 9.86 7.12 6.44
N SER A 11 10.51 8.23 6.79
CA SER A 11 9.83 9.39 7.34
C SER A 11 9.43 10.31 6.20
N VAL A 12 8.15 10.65 6.15
CA VAL A 12 7.58 11.67 5.25
C VAL A 12 6.87 12.71 6.10
N ASP A 13 6.63 13.90 5.55
CA ASP A 13 5.78 14.91 6.20
C ASP A 13 4.31 14.45 6.26
N ASP A 14 3.52 15.12 7.09
CA ASP A 14 2.13 14.74 7.37
C ASP A 14 1.22 14.83 6.12
N GLU A 15 1.45 15.82 5.25
CA GLU A 15 0.67 16.01 4.01
C GLU A 15 0.96 14.86 3.02
N THR A 16 2.24 14.54 2.82
CA THR A 16 2.65 13.38 2.02
C THR A 16 2.08 12.08 2.59
N LYS A 17 2.05 11.93 3.91
CA LYS A 17 1.50 10.74 4.58
C LYS A 17 -0.02 10.61 4.38
N GLU A 18 -0.74 11.73 4.43
CA GLU A 18 -2.18 11.78 4.15
C GLU A 18 -2.47 11.33 2.72
N ILE A 19 -1.78 11.90 1.73
CA ILE A 19 -1.93 11.54 0.31
C ILE A 19 -1.57 10.06 0.08
N LEU A 20 -0.48 9.57 0.69
CA LEU A 20 -0.11 8.16 0.63
C LEU A 20 -1.20 7.26 1.23
N THR A 21 -1.82 7.66 2.33
CA THR A 21 -2.91 6.91 2.96
C THR A 21 -4.12 6.83 2.02
N GLU A 22 -4.50 7.94 1.39
CA GLU A 22 -5.59 7.95 0.39
C GLU A 22 -5.27 7.06 -0.82
N PHE A 23 -4.02 7.11 -1.31
CA PHE A 23 -3.58 6.29 -2.43
C PHE A 23 -3.60 4.78 -2.11
N LEU A 24 -3.15 4.38 -0.91
CA LEU A 24 -3.19 2.99 -0.49
C LEU A 24 -4.64 2.50 -0.30
N ASN A 25 -5.55 3.37 0.13
CA ASN A 25 -6.99 3.06 0.16
C ASN A 25 -7.57 2.85 -1.25
N LEU A 26 -7.12 3.62 -2.24
CA LEU A 26 -7.51 3.42 -3.63
C LEU A 26 -7.02 2.07 -4.17
N ILE A 27 -5.78 1.68 -3.84
CA ILE A 27 -5.23 0.37 -4.21
C ILE A 27 -6.04 -0.76 -3.58
N GLU A 28 -6.53 -0.59 -2.35
CA GLU A 28 -7.41 -1.58 -1.72
C GLU A 28 -8.70 -1.78 -2.52
N GLY A 29 -9.34 -0.69 -2.96
CA GLY A 29 -10.51 -0.78 -3.85
C GLY A 29 -10.19 -1.38 -5.23
N LEU A 30 -8.95 -1.24 -5.71
CA LEU A 30 -8.48 -1.89 -6.94
C LEU A 30 -8.30 -3.42 -6.75
N ALA A 31 -7.94 -3.86 -5.55
CA ALA A 31 -7.83 -5.29 -5.22
C ALA A 31 -9.18 -6.01 -5.33
N ASP A 32 -10.28 -5.34 -4.99
CA ASP A 32 -11.65 -5.85 -5.16
C ASP A 32 -12.04 -6.05 -6.63
N LEU A 33 -11.39 -5.35 -7.56
CA LEU A 33 -11.66 -5.45 -8.99
C LEU A 33 -10.85 -6.56 -9.67
N GLN A 34 -9.86 -7.15 -8.98
CA GLN A 34 -9.06 -8.23 -9.56
C GLN A 34 -9.93 -9.49 -9.76
N MET A 35 -9.71 -10.19 -10.87
CA MET A 35 -10.52 -11.35 -11.25
C MET A 35 -10.12 -12.64 -10.53
N THR A 36 -8.94 -12.68 -9.93
CA THR A 36 -8.39 -13.87 -9.28
C THR A 36 -8.07 -13.60 -7.82
N ASP A 37 -8.55 -14.47 -6.94
CA ASP A 37 -8.34 -14.38 -5.49
C ASP A 37 -6.85 -14.29 -5.12
N GLU A 38 -5.97 -14.97 -5.88
CA GLU A 38 -4.52 -14.89 -5.71
C GLU A 38 -3.97 -13.47 -5.95
N ALA A 39 -4.44 -12.78 -7.01
CA ALA A 39 -3.98 -11.44 -7.32
C ALA A 39 -4.54 -10.40 -6.33
N THR A 40 -5.77 -10.62 -5.85
CA THR A 40 -6.35 -9.80 -4.77
C THR A 40 -5.52 -9.92 -3.49
N ASP A 41 -5.20 -11.14 -3.05
CA ASP A 41 -4.42 -11.39 -1.84
C ASP A 41 -3.01 -10.79 -1.95
N GLU A 42 -2.33 -10.97 -3.08
CA GLU A 42 -0.99 -10.40 -3.31
C GLU A 42 -1.00 -8.86 -3.32
N LEU A 43 -2.01 -8.25 -3.96
CA LEU A 43 -2.11 -6.80 -4.01
C LEU A 43 -2.36 -6.21 -2.62
N ARG A 44 -3.19 -6.86 -1.80
CA ARG A 44 -3.44 -6.46 -0.40
C ARG A 44 -2.20 -6.61 0.47
N LEU A 45 -1.45 -7.70 0.32
CA LEU A 45 -0.18 -7.89 1.03
C LEU A 45 0.84 -6.81 0.67
N LEU A 46 1.01 -6.52 -0.62
CA LEU A 46 1.90 -5.46 -1.08
C LEU A 46 1.45 -4.09 -0.57
N ASN A 47 0.15 -3.80 -0.59
CA ASN A 47 -0.42 -2.56 -0.09
C ASN A 47 -0.07 -2.36 1.40
N ARG A 48 -0.25 -3.40 2.21
CA ARG A 48 0.10 -3.42 3.64
C ARG A 48 1.59 -3.23 3.89
N ASP A 49 2.44 -3.95 3.15
CA ASP A 49 3.90 -3.86 3.25
C ASP A 49 4.41 -2.45 2.91
N VAL A 50 3.85 -1.81 1.88
CA VAL A 50 4.19 -0.42 1.52
C VAL A 50 3.77 0.53 2.63
N GLY A 51 2.52 0.48 3.09
CA GLY A 51 2.08 1.39 4.15
C GLY A 51 2.85 1.21 5.47
N ALA A 52 3.22 -0.02 5.84
CA ALA A 52 4.05 -0.28 7.02
C ALA A 52 5.42 0.43 6.94
N ARG A 53 6.04 0.50 5.75
CA ARG A 53 7.30 1.24 5.54
C ARG A 53 7.17 2.73 5.73
N PHE A 54 5.97 3.30 5.62
CA PHE A 54 5.69 4.73 5.88
C PHE A 54 4.98 4.96 7.22
N GLY A 55 4.90 3.94 8.08
CA GLY A 55 4.23 4.00 9.38
C GLY A 55 2.73 4.29 9.28
N ILE A 56 2.07 3.78 8.23
CA ILE A 56 0.62 3.85 8.02
C ILE A 56 -0.02 2.59 8.63
N GLU A 57 -0.98 2.79 9.53
CA GLU A 57 -1.70 1.69 10.17
C GLU A 57 -2.89 1.25 9.31
N PHE A 58 -3.00 -0.05 9.03
CA PHE A 58 -4.17 -0.64 8.39
C PHE A 58 -5.18 -1.11 9.44
N ARG A 59 -6.46 -1.10 9.06
CA ARG A 59 -7.55 -1.64 9.88
C ARG A 59 -8.51 -2.41 8.99
N ASP A 60 -8.80 -3.64 9.39
CA ASP A 60 -9.80 -4.44 8.71
C ASP A 60 -11.19 -4.06 9.22
N ILE A 61 -12.02 -3.59 8.29
CA ILE A 61 -13.41 -3.22 8.54
C ILE A 61 -14.30 -4.26 7.87
N VAL A 62 -15.02 -5.03 8.69
CA VAL A 62 -16.02 -5.99 8.23
C VAL A 62 -17.41 -5.40 8.45
N LEU A 63 -18.19 -5.28 7.38
CA LEU A 63 -19.60 -4.91 7.45
C LEU A 63 -20.47 -6.17 7.39
N GLU A 64 -21.28 -6.37 8.42
CA GLU A 64 -22.34 -7.38 8.44
C GLU A 64 -23.69 -6.69 8.26
N SER A 65 -24.49 -7.11 7.27
CA SER A 65 -25.87 -6.66 7.10
C SER A 65 -26.85 -7.74 7.55
N ASP A 66 -27.89 -7.33 8.27
CA ASP A 66 -29.01 -8.17 8.68
C ASP A 66 -30.30 -7.33 8.67
N SER A 67 -31.46 -7.95 8.90
CA SER A 67 -32.74 -7.25 9.09
C SER A 67 -33.18 -7.35 10.54
N ASP A 68 -33.67 -6.26 11.12
CA ASP A 68 -34.31 -6.32 12.43
C ASP A 68 -35.68 -7.02 12.39
N SER A 69 -36.30 -7.19 13.56
CA SER A 69 -37.62 -7.84 13.70
C SER A 69 -38.74 -7.14 12.92
N ASP A 70 -38.54 -5.90 12.51
CA ASP A 70 -39.49 -5.07 11.77
C ASP A 70 -39.13 -4.98 10.27
N GLY A 71 -38.09 -5.71 9.83
CA GLY A 71 -37.65 -5.79 8.44
C GLY A 71 -36.80 -4.61 7.98
N ASN A 72 -36.33 -3.74 8.88
CA ASN A 72 -35.42 -2.65 8.52
C ASN A 72 -33.98 -3.17 8.41
N PRO A 73 -33.22 -2.70 7.41
CA PRO A 73 -31.82 -3.10 7.25
C PRO A 73 -30.98 -2.54 8.40
N ARG A 74 -30.24 -3.42 9.07
CA ARG A 74 -29.25 -3.09 10.10
C ARG A 74 -27.86 -3.43 9.60
N PHE A 75 -26.96 -2.47 9.66
CA PHE A 75 -25.54 -2.65 9.35
C PHE A 75 -24.73 -2.64 10.65
N THR A 76 -23.94 -3.69 10.88
CA THR A 76 -23.02 -3.79 12.01
C THR A 76 -21.61 -3.65 11.48
N VAL A 77 -20.91 -2.61 11.91
CA VAL A 77 -19.51 -2.38 11.55
C VAL A 77 -18.62 -3.00 12.62
N LYS A 78 -17.86 -4.04 12.26
CA LYS A 78 -16.82 -4.62 13.12
C LYS A 78 -15.48 -4.14 12.61
N SER A 79 -14.74 -3.39 13.42
CA SER A 79 -13.34 -3.05 13.12
C SER A 79 -12.42 -3.94 13.94
N TYR A 80 -11.47 -4.57 13.27
CA TYR A 80 -10.39 -5.31 13.91
C TYR A 80 -9.12 -4.46 13.80
N ARG A 81 -8.47 -4.19 14.94
CA ARG A 81 -7.06 -3.79 14.93
C ARG A 81 -6.28 -5.08 14.86
N ASP A 82 -5.40 -5.21 13.87
CA ASP A 82 -4.63 -6.42 13.66
C ASP A 82 -4.01 -6.90 14.97
N LYS A 83 -4.31 -8.16 15.32
CA LYS A 83 -3.39 -8.95 16.13
C LYS A 83 -2.22 -9.25 15.20
N GLU A 84 -1.01 -8.93 15.65
CA GLU A 84 0.22 -9.53 15.14
C GLU A 84 0.07 -11.05 15.13
N GLU A 85 -0.40 -11.66 14.04
CA GLU A 85 -0.16 -13.08 13.83
C GLU A 85 -0.44 -13.47 12.37
N LEU A 86 0.61 -14.01 11.75
CA LEU A 86 0.62 -14.78 10.50
C LEU A 86 0.56 -13.95 9.21
N ALA A 87 1.63 -13.18 8.97
CA ALA A 87 2.23 -13.17 7.64
C ALA A 87 2.71 -14.61 7.34
N ASP A 88 1.77 -15.47 6.94
CA ASP A 88 2.08 -16.80 6.48
C ASP A 88 3.06 -16.69 5.31
N LYS A 89 4.10 -17.52 5.34
CA LYS A 89 5.19 -17.64 4.36
C LYS A 89 4.65 -18.05 2.97
N ARG A 90 3.82 -17.23 2.34
CA ARG A 90 3.41 -17.41 0.95
C ARG A 90 4.48 -16.80 0.06
N PRO A 91 4.94 -17.53 -0.98
CA PRO A 91 5.90 -16.97 -1.92
C PRO A 91 5.24 -15.81 -2.66
N SER A 92 5.73 -14.58 -2.45
CA SER A 92 5.34 -13.43 -3.26
C SER A 92 6.05 -13.48 -4.60
N TYR A 93 5.31 -13.46 -5.70
CA TYR A 93 5.88 -13.32 -7.04
C TYR A 93 6.11 -11.84 -7.42
N LEU A 94 5.55 -10.92 -6.64
CA LEU A 94 5.76 -9.49 -6.78
C LEU A 94 6.94 -9.04 -5.91
N LYS A 95 8.02 -8.64 -6.57
CA LYS A 95 9.19 -8.08 -5.90
C LYS A 95 9.17 -6.56 -6.02
N LEU A 96 9.26 -5.88 -4.87
CA LEU A 96 9.52 -4.43 -4.85
C LEU A 96 10.92 -4.21 -5.45
N VAL A 97 11.00 -3.63 -6.65
CA VAL A 97 12.28 -3.29 -7.28
C VAL A 97 12.79 -2.01 -6.62
N SER A 98 13.83 -2.15 -5.80
CA SER A 98 14.52 -1.02 -5.19
C SER A 98 15.72 -0.64 -6.07
N ASP A 99 15.48 0.08 -7.17
CA ASP A 99 16.58 0.75 -7.89
C ASP A 99 16.80 2.10 -7.20
N ASN A 100 17.60 2.11 -6.14
CA ASN A 100 18.05 3.38 -5.56
C ASN A 100 19.55 3.37 -5.23
N ASP A 101 20.36 2.97 -6.22
CA ASP A 101 21.79 3.26 -6.24
C ASP A 101 22.20 3.89 -7.58
N SER A 102 22.32 5.22 -7.54
CA SER A 102 23.44 5.98 -8.11
C SER A 102 23.59 6.08 -9.64
N LYS A 103 23.10 7.20 -10.20
CA LYS A 103 23.98 8.17 -10.90
C LYS A 103 23.30 9.53 -11.00
N GLY A 104 23.78 10.48 -10.20
CA GLY A 104 23.39 11.88 -10.27
C GLY A 104 23.55 12.42 -11.69
N ALA A 105 22.51 13.11 -12.15
CA ALA A 105 22.65 14.02 -13.28
C ALA A 105 23.55 15.18 -12.81
N PRO A 106 24.65 15.52 -13.53
CA PRO A 106 25.30 16.78 -13.29
C PRO A 106 24.38 17.89 -13.80
N ASP A 107 24.08 18.84 -12.93
CA ASP A 107 23.50 20.14 -13.27
C ASP A 107 24.29 20.79 -14.41
N GLY A 108 23.57 21.24 -15.44
CA GLY A 108 24.16 21.95 -16.56
C GLY A 108 23.13 22.33 -17.62
N ALA A 109 22.35 23.37 -17.34
CA ALA A 109 21.52 24.03 -18.34
C ALA A 109 22.37 24.57 -19.50
N SER A 110 21.95 24.31 -20.74
CA SER A 110 21.95 25.32 -21.80
C SER A 110 20.93 24.94 -22.85
N ASN A 111 19.86 25.72 -22.94
CA ASN A 111 18.96 25.74 -24.09
C ASN A 111 19.76 26.37 -25.25
N ASP A 112 19.98 25.64 -26.33
CA ASP A 112 20.23 26.25 -27.63
C ASP A 112 19.27 25.64 -28.64
N ASP A 113 18.27 26.45 -28.92
CA ASP A 113 17.30 26.36 -30.00
C ASP A 113 18.06 26.81 -31.26
N ASP A 114 18.58 25.87 -32.06
CA ASP A 114 19.16 26.23 -33.36
C ASP A 114 18.63 25.33 -34.49
N ARG A 115 17.67 25.96 -35.16
CA ARG A 115 17.08 25.68 -36.47
C ARG A 115 18.17 25.46 -37.53
N VAL A 116 18.07 24.37 -38.29
CA VAL A 116 18.83 24.21 -39.53
C VAL A 116 17.86 23.99 -40.69
N ASP A 117 18.01 24.86 -41.69
CA ASP A 117 17.37 24.90 -43.02
C ASP A 117 17.44 23.56 -43.77
#